data_AF-A0A2T2UW61-F1
#
_entry.id   AF-A0A2T2UW61-F1
#
_cell.length_a   1.000
_cell.length_b   1.000
_cell.length_c   1.000
_cell.angle_alpha   90.00
_cell.angle_beta   90.00
_cell.angle_gamma   90.00
#
_symmetry.space_group_name_H-M   'P 1'
#
loop_
_entity.id
_entity.type
_entity.pdbx_description
1 polymer ?
#
loop_
_entity_poly.entity_id
_entity_poly.type
_entity_poly.pdbx_seq_one_letter_code
_entity_poly.pdbx_strand_id
1 'polypeptide(L)'
;MASSSESPLFQHKAYDEPSVFRPENLLREALRDAFTDVPVPVYAGRSWTTDAPCRETETAIAAAREDNVLAVEMEAAALYAFAETREQPVVCLAHVTNQMAVEEGDFEKGEADGVRDALALTTAAANACDDVV
;
A
#
# COMPACT_ATOMS: atom_id res chain seq x y z
N MET A 1 -24.40 -46.38 -18.89
CA MET A 1 -24.51 -45.86 -17.51
C MET A 1 -23.59 -44.65 -17.41
N ALA A 2 -24.12 -43.44 -17.59
CA ALA A 2 -23.32 -42.22 -17.45
C ALA A 2 -23.06 -42.02 -15.95
N SER A 3 -21.78 -42.12 -15.57
CA SER A 3 -21.30 -41.80 -14.23
C SER A 3 -21.59 -40.33 -13.95
N SER A 4 -22.24 -40.07 -12.82
CA SER A 4 -22.54 -38.74 -12.26
C SER A 4 -21.36 -37.79 -12.40
N SER A 5 -21.44 -36.91 -13.40
CA SER A 5 -20.52 -35.79 -13.59
C SER A 5 -20.59 -34.87 -12.38
N GLU A 6 -19.45 -34.57 -11.76
CA GLU A 6 -19.34 -33.50 -10.77
C GLU A 6 -20.03 -32.24 -11.29
N SER A 7 -21.03 -31.76 -10.55
CA SER A 7 -21.76 -30.55 -10.93
C SER A 7 -20.80 -29.35 -11.00
N PRO A 8 -20.92 -28.48 -12.02
CA PRO A 8 -20.13 -27.25 -12.12
C PRO A 8 -20.19 -26.36 -10.87
N LEU A 9 -21.24 -26.51 -10.06
CA LEU A 9 -21.41 -25.81 -8.78
C LEU A 9 -20.35 -26.18 -7.73
N PHE A 10 -19.65 -27.31 -7.88
CA PHE A 10 -18.58 -27.72 -6.97
C PHE A 10 -17.18 -27.36 -7.48
N GLN A 11 -17.03 -26.91 -8.73
CA GLN A 11 -15.73 -26.62 -9.33
C GLN A 11 -15.00 -25.42 -8.70
N HIS A 12 -15.72 -24.54 -7.97
CA HIS A 12 -15.17 -23.33 -7.37
C HIS A 12 -15.38 -23.27 -5.85
N LYS A 13 -15.62 -24.43 -5.22
CA LYS A 13 -15.79 -24.52 -3.76
C LYS A 13 -14.44 -24.73 -3.07
N ALA A 14 -13.64 -23.67 -3.03
CA ALA A 14 -12.36 -23.66 -2.34
C ALA A 14 -12.54 -23.32 -0.85
N TYR A 15 -13.07 -24.28 -0.07
CA TYR A 15 -13.35 -24.08 1.36
C TYR A 15 -12.10 -23.83 2.21
N ASP A 16 -10.95 -24.30 1.74
CA ASP A 16 -9.65 -24.14 2.41
C ASP A 16 -8.94 -22.85 2.02
N GLU A 17 -9.49 -22.09 1.06
CA GLU A 17 -8.92 -20.81 0.66
C GLU A 17 -9.40 -19.67 1.56
N PRO A 18 -8.53 -18.69 1.85
CA PRO A 18 -8.91 -17.38 2.36
C PRO A 18 -10.14 -16.78 1.69
N SER A 19 -11.09 -16.26 2.48
CA SER A 19 -12.13 -15.38 1.96
C SER A 19 -11.49 -14.17 1.27
N VAL A 20 -12.03 -13.76 0.13
CA VAL A 20 -11.68 -12.49 -0.53
C VAL A 20 -12.24 -11.29 0.23
N PHE A 21 -13.29 -11.47 1.04
CA PHE A 21 -13.88 -10.43 1.89
C PHE A 21 -13.10 -10.31 3.22
N ARG A 22 -11.85 -9.87 3.10
CA ARG A 22 -10.98 -9.54 4.23
C ARG A 22 -10.91 -8.03 4.43
N PRO A 23 -10.75 -7.53 5.66
CA PRO A 23 -10.67 -6.09 5.93
C PRO A 23 -9.65 -5.35 5.05
N GLU A 24 -8.50 -5.95 4.78
CA GLU A 24 -7.44 -5.34 3.96
C GLU A 24 -7.84 -5.23 2.48
N ASN A 25 -8.61 -6.21 1.98
CA ASN A 25 -9.14 -6.19 0.62
C ASN A 25 -10.26 -5.15 0.48
N LEU A 26 -11.13 -5.03 1.50
CA LEU A 26 -12.17 -4.00 1.51
C LEU A 26 -11.55 -2.60 1.55
N LEU A 27 -10.54 -2.38 2.39
CA LEU A 27 -9.80 -1.12 2.45
C LEU A 27 -9.12 -0.79 1.10
N ARG A 28 -8.52 -1.80 0.44
CA ARG A 28 -7.93 -1.61 -0.89
C ARG A 28 -8.97 -1.19 -1.93
N GLU A 29 -10.14 -1.84 -1.95
CA GLU A 29 -11.19 -1.50 -2.91
C GLU A 29 -11.80 -0.13 -2.62
N ALA A 30 -11.98 0.24 -1.34
CA ALA A 30 -12.43 1.58 -0.95
C ALA A 30 -11.53 2.68 -1.51
N LEU A 31 -10.21 2.46 -1.46
CA LEU A 31 -9.22 3.45 -1.87
C LEU A 31 -8.90 3.46 -3.37
N ARG A 32 -9.46 2.52 -4.15
CA ARG A 32 -9.10 2.31 -5.57
C ARG A 32 -9.19 3.58 -6.41
N ASP A 33 -10.31 4.29 -6.31
CA ASP A 33 -10.61 5.48 -7.11
C ASP A 33 -10.65 6.77 -6.25
N ALA A 34 -10.40 6.64 -4.94
CA ALA A 34 -10.46 7.74 -3.97
C ALA A 34 -9.49 8.88 -4.29
N PHE A 35 -8.40 8.57 -5.00
CA PHE A 35 -7.31 9.51 -5.27
C PHE A 35 -7.38 10.16 -6.66
N THR A 36 -8.46 9.97 -7.42
CA THR A 36 -8.58 10.51 -8.79
C THR A 36 -8.53 12.04 -8.85
N ASP A 37 -9.12 12.70 -7.85
CA ASP A 37 -9.27 14.16 -7.81
C ASP A 37 -8.25 14.86 -6.89
N VAL A 38 -7.26 14.13 -6.36
CA VAL A 38 -6.19 14.74 -5.55
C VAL A 38 -5.18 15.46 -6.46
N PRO A 39 -4.51 16.53 -5.99
CA PRO A 39 -3.64 17.36 -6.84
C PRO A 39 -2.32 16.70 -7.24
N VAL A 40 -2.02 15.51 -6.71
CA VAL A 40 -0.75 14.80 -6.90
C VAL A 40 -0.98 13.38 -7.39
N PRO A 41 -0.07 12.82 -8.22
CA PRO A 41 -0.18 11.44 -8.66
C PRO A 41 0.00 10.49 -7.47
N VAL A 42 -0.83 9.44 -7.43
CA VAL A 42 -0.79 8.40 -6.40
C VAL A 42 -0.48 7.07 -7.05
N TYR A 43 0.54 6.39 -6.52
CA TYR A 43 0.97 5.08 -7.00
C TYR A 43 0.76 4.02 -5.92
N ALA A 44 0.05 2.94 -6.25
CA ALA A 44 -0.08 1.79 -5.38
C ALA A 44 1.06 0.80 -5.65
N GLY A 45 1.82 0.44 -4.61
CA GLY A 45 2.91 -0.51 -4.74
C GLY A 45 3.55 -0.89 -3.41
N ARG A 46 4.73 -1.51 -3.49
CA ARG A 46 5.50 -1.96 -2.33
C ARG A 46 6.41 -0.85 -1.83
N SER A 47 6.57 -0.74 -0.52
CA SER A 47 7.65 0.02 0.11
C SER A 47 8.69 -0.92 0.73
N TRP A 48 9.91 -0.41 0.91
CA TRP A 48 10.94 -1.05 1.71
C TRP A 48 11.08 -0.30 3.04
N THR A 49 10.76 -1.00 4.14
CA THR A 49 11.02 -0.51 5.49
C THR A 49 12.47 -0.74 5.90
N THR A 50 13.24 0.33 6.11
CA THR A 50 14.64 0.32 6.56
C THR A 50 14.75 0.61 8.06
N ASP A 51 15.83 0.18 8.71
CA ASP A 51 16.06 0.40 10.16
C ASP A 51 16.65 1.79 10.47
N ALA A 52 17.39 2.36 9.52
CA ALA A 52 17.94 3.71 9.59
C ALA A 52 18.31 4.24 8.21
N PRO A 53 18.34 5.57 8.01
CA PRO A 53 18.84 6.17 6.79
C PRO A 53 20.30 5.78 6.49
N CYS A 54 20.63 5.66 5.20
CA CYS A 54 22.00 5.44 4.70
C CYS A 54 22.62 4.10 5.12
N ARG A 55 21.79 3.08 5.38
CA ARG A 55 22.23 1.69 5.62
C ARG A 55 22.04 0.77 4.41
N GLU A 56 21.48 1.31 3.35
CA GLU A 56 21.16 0.59 2.13
C GLU A 56 22.45 0.18 1.40
N THR A 57 22.59 -1.11 1.08
CA THR A 57 23.70 -1.61 0.26
C THR A 57 23.31 -1.64 -1.21
N GLU A 58 24.27 -1.57 -2.13
CA GLU A 58 24.01 -1.70 -3.57
C GLU A 58 23.23 -2.98 -3.90
N THR A 59 23.56 -4.10 -3.24
CA THR A 59 22.84 -5.36 -3.41
C THR A 59 21.40 -5.28 -2.91
N ALA A 60 21.15 -4.64 -1.76
CA ALA A 60 19.80 -4.44 -1.26
C ALA A 60 18.97 -3.53 -2.16
N ILE A 61 19.57 -2.47 -2.70
CA ILE A 61 18.94 -1.57 -3.67
C ILE A 61 18.62 -2.31 -4.97
N ALA A 62 19.53 -3.13 -5.48
CA ALA A 62 19.29 -3.93 -6.68
C ALA A 62 18.12 -4.92 -6.48
N ALA A 63 18.11 -5.63 -5.36
CA ALA A 63 17.01 -6.53 -5.00
C ALA A 63 15.66 -5.77 -4.88
N ALA A 64 15.64 -4.62 -4.21
CA ALA A 64 14.44 -3.80 -4.09
C ALA A 64 13.91 -3.32 -5.45
N ARG A 65 14.81 -3.00 -6.40
CA ARG A 65 14.44 -2.63 -7.78
C ARG A 65 13.86 -3.80 -8.55
N GLU A 66 14.45 -4.99 -8.47
CA GLU A 66 13.91 -6.22 -9.08
C GLU A 66 12.50 -6.54 -8.55
N ASP A 67 12.28 -6.24 -7.26
CA ASP A 67 11.01 -6.42 -6.55
C ASP A 67 9.96 -5.33 -6.81
N ASN A 68 10.26 -4.35 -7.66
CA ASN A 68 9.42 -3.19 -7.97
C ASN A 68 9.01 -2.40 -6.72
N VAL A 69 9.91 -2.25 -5.75
CA VAL A 69 9.74 -1.34 -4.62
C VAL A 69 9.72 0.10 -5.13
N LEU A 70 8.69 0.85 -4.75
CA LEU A 70 8.47 2.23 -5.19
C LEU A 70 9.10 3.27 -4.27
N ALA A 71 9.22 2.97 -2.97
CA ALA A 71 9.68 3.91 -1.95
C ALA A 71 10.40 3.21 -0.80
N VAL A 72 11.28 3.96 -0.13
CA VAL A 72 11.94 3.56 1.13
C VAL A 72 11.36 4.40 2.26
N GLU A 73 11.02 3.76 3.37
CA GLU A 73 10.46 4.37 4.58
C GLU A 73 10.87 3.56 5.82
N MET A 74 10.41 3.88 7.03
CA MET A 74 10.95 3.28 8.27
C MET A 74 9.87 2.68 9.21
N GLU A 75 8.60 2.64 8.81
CA GLU A 75 7.48 2.35 9.72
C GLU A 75 6.46 1.31 9.22
N ALA A 76 6.26 1.16 7.91
CA ALA A 76 5.13 0.44 7.33
C ALA A 76 5.12 -1.04 7.73
N ALA A 77 6.25 -1.75 7.64
CA ALA A 77 6.31 -3.17 8.02
C ALA A 77 5.96 -3.39 9.50
N ALA A 78 6.42 -2.49 10.39
CA ALA A 78 6.11 -2.58 11.82
C ALA A 78 4.62 -2.26 12.08
N LEU A 79 4.06 -1.26 11.40
CA LEU A 79 2.64 -0.92 11.49
C LEU A 79 1.74 -2.05 10.97
N TYR A 80 2.11 -2.72 9.87
CA TYR A 80 1.34 -3.86 9.35
C TYR A 80 1.40 -5.08 10.27
N ALA A 81 2.55 -5.38 10.88
CA ALA A 81 2.64 -6.44 11.89
C ALA A 81 1.77 -6.14 13.14
N PHE A 82 1.71 -4.88 13.55
CA PHE A 82 0.82 -4.43 14.61
C PHE A 82 -0.65 -4.51 14.21
N ALA A 83 -0.99 -4.09 12.99
CA ALA A 83 -2.33 -4.13 12.42
C ALA A 83 -2.89 -5.56 12.38
N GLU A 84 -2.09 -6.53 11.96
CA GLU A 84 -2.44 -7.96 11.96
C GLU A 84 -2.75 -8.45 13.37
N THR A 85 -1.91 -8.10 14.35
CA THR A 85 -2.13 -8.46 15.77
C THR A 85 -3.39 -7.81 16.35
N ARG A 86 -3.78 -6.63 15.84
CA ARG A 86 -4.96 -5.89 16.30
C ARG A 86 -6.22 -6.20 15.52
N GLU A 87 -6.13 -7.00 14.45
CA GLU A 87 -7.24 -7.24 13.52
C GLU A 87 -7.85 -5.91 13.03
N GLN A 88 -7.00 -4.95 12.68
CA GLN A 88 -7.40 -3.63 12.18
C GLN A 88 -6.76 -3.38 10.83
N PRO A 89 -7.52 -3.05 9.78
CA PRO A 89 -6.94 -2.75 8.49
C PRO A 89 -6.17 -1.42 8.54
N VAL A 90 -4.96 -1.40 7.99
CA VAL A 90 -4.09 -0.22 7.95
C VAL A 90 -3.56 -0.05 6.52
N VAL A 91 -3.46 1.21 6.08
CA VAL A 91 -2.78 1.60 4.85
C VAL A 91 -1.69 2.62 5.17
N CYS A 92 -0.53 2.49 4.52
CA CYS A 92 0.53 3.50 4.56
C CYS A 92 0.39 4.43 3.34
N LEU A 93 0.32 5.73 3.59
CA LEU A 93 0.44 6.77 2.56
C LEU A 93 1.80 7.45 2.74
N ALA A 94 2.67 7.30 1.74
CA ALA A 94 4.02 7.85 1.78
C ALA A 94 4.18 8.94 0.70
N HIS A 95 4.46 10.17 1.14
CA HIS A 95 4.89 11.23 0.24
C HIS A 95 6.39 11.05 -0.06
N VAL A 96 6.72 10.74 -1.30
CA VAL A 96 8.12 10.64 -1.75
C VAL A 96 8.71 12.04 -1.83
N THR A 97 9.60 12.36 -0.89
CA THR A 97 10.16 13.71 -0.72
C THR A 97 11.57 13.87 -1.24
N ASN A 98 12.28 12.77 -1.50
CA ASN A 98 13.69 12.77 -1.89
C ASN A 98 14.04 11.51 -2.68
N GLN A 99 15.18 11.53 -3.38
CA GLN A 99 15.74 10.38 -4.08
C GLN A 99 16.94 9.77 -3.33
N MET A 100 16.84 9.61 -2.02
CA MET A 100 17.91 9.05 -1.16
C MET A 100 19.17 9.92 -1.11
N ALA A 101 19.02 11.25 -1.16
CA ALA A 101 20.10 12.24 -1.07
C ALA A 101 21.18 12.08 -2.17
N VAL A 102 20.77 11.68 -3.37
CA VAL A 102 21.64 11.55 -4.55
C VAL A 102 21.68 12.83 -5.39
N GLU A 103 20.68 13.71 -5.26
CA GLU A 103 20.60 14.98 -6.00
C GLU A 103 20.71 16.21 -5.09
N GLU A 104 21.22 17.32 -5.64
CA GLU A 104 21.22 18.59 -4.92
C GLU A 104 19.79 19.13 -4.78
N GLY A 105 19.38 19.46 -3.55
CA GLY A 105 18.01 19.89 -3.27
C GLY A 105 17.03 18.74 -2.97
N ASP A 106 17.52 17.50 -2.83
CA ASP A 106 16.70 16.31 -2.53
C ASP A 106 15.78 16.45 -1.31
N PHE A 107 16.03 17.39 -0.40
CA PHE A 107 15.19 17.61 0.78
C PHE A 107 14.17 18.75 0.62
N GLU A 108 14.04 19.33 -0.57
CA GLU A 108 12.96 20.24 -0.92
C GLU A 108 11.66 19.44 -1.03
N LYS A 109 10.59 19.94 -0.39
CA LYS A 109 9.33 19.19 -0.21
C LYS A 109 8.15 19.82 -0.92
N GLY A 110 8.42 20.74 -1.84
CA GLY A 110 7.42 21.55 -2.53
C GLY A 110 6.77 22.61 -1.65
N GLU A 111 5.71 23.22 -2.19
CA GLU A 111 4.95 24.27 -1.51
C GLU A 111 4.38 23.77 -0.17
N ALA A 112 4.61 24.55 0.89
CA ALA A 112 4.16 24.23 2.25
C ALA A 112 4.63 22.84 2.73
N ASP A 113 5.82 22.40 2.31
CA ASP A 113 6.41 21.11 2.66
C ASP A 113 5.53 19.90 2.34
N GLY A 114 4.68 20.00 1.31
CA GLY A 114 3.78 18.94 0.88
C GLY A 114 2.59 18.71 1.82
N VAL A 115 2.38 19.57 2.83
CA VAL A 115 1.31 19.42 3.83
C VAL A 115 -0.07 19.49 3.18
N ARG A 116 -0.24 20.33 2.16
CA ARG A 116 -1.53 20.44 1.43
C ARG A 116 -1.89 19.15 0.72
N ASP A 117 -0.90 18.53 0.06
CA ASP A 117 -1.08 17.28 -0.66
C ASP A 117 -1.36 16.14 0.31
N ALA A 118 -0.61 16.06 1.41
CA ALA A 118 -0.83 15.08 2.47
C ALA A 118 -2.23 15.20 3.11
N LEU A 119 -2.73 16.43 3.30
CA LEU A 119 -4.07 16.67 3.81
C LEU A 119 -5.14 16.27 2.80
N ALA A 120 -4.96 16.60 1.52
CA ALA A 120 -5.88 16.20 0.45
C ALA A 120 -5.96 14.67 0.33
N LEU A 121 -4.82 13.98 0.33
CA LEU A 121 -4.71 12.52 0.32
C LEU A 121 -5.40 11.87 1.52
N THR A 122 -5.08 12.33 2.74
CA THR A 122 -5.67 11.76 3.96
C THR A 122 -7.17 12.01 4.03
N THR A 123 -7.64 13.17 3.58
CA THR A 123 -9.08 13.50 3.53
C THR A 123 -9.81 12.61 2.54
N ALA A 124 -9.26 12.43 1.34
CA ALA A 124 -9.83 11.54 0.33
C ALA A 124 -9.90 10.09 0.81
N ALA A 125 -8.83 9.60 1.46
CA ALA A 125 -8.79 8.27 2.04
C ALA A 125 -9.84 8.09 3.15
N ALA A 126 -9.95 9.06 4.06
CA ALA A 126 -10.94 9.03 5.15
C ALA A 126 -12.38 8.99 4.61
N ASN A 127 -12.72 9.88 3.68
CA ASN A 127 -14.05 9.92 3.07
C ASN A 127 -14.40 8.58 2.39
N ALA A 128 -13.46 8.02 1.65
CA ALA A 128 -13.67 6.72 0.99
C ALA A 128 -13.85 5.56 1.97
N CYS A 129 -13.25 5.65 3.16
CA CYS A 129 -13.41 4.63 4.20
C CYS A 129 -14.73 4.80 4.98
N ASP A 130 -15.20 6.03 5.19
CA ASP A 130 -16.49 6.31 5.84
C ASP A 130 -17.67 5.72 5.05
N ASP A 131 -17.54 5.59 3.73
CA ASP A 131 -18.55 4.97 2.87
C ASP A 131 -18.61 3.43 2.98
N VAL A 132 -17.65 2.80 3.68
CA VAL A 132 -17.47 1.34 3.78
C VAL A 132 -17.82 0.79 5.17
N VAL A 133 -18.01 1.65 6.18
CA VAL A 133 -18.33 1.28 7.58
C VAL A 133 -19.82 1.40 7.88
#